data_AF-A0A0J9U4X4-F1
#
_entry.id   AF-A0A0J9U4X4-F1
#
_cell.length_a   1.000
_cell.length_b   1.000
_cell.length_c   1.000
_cell.angle_alpha   90.00
_cell.angle_beta   90.00
_cell.angle_gamma   90.00
#
_symmetry.space_group_name_H-M   'P 1'
#
loop_
_entity.id
_entity.type
_entity.pdbx_description
1 polymer ?
#
loop_
_entity_poly.entity_id
_entity_poly.type
_entity_poly.pdbx_seq_one_letter_code
_entity_poly.pdbx_strand_id
1 'polypeptide(L)'
;MNLIKIHLKKFKDLNEIYDLLNNFKNSKDQIGSDKCHIVKQCCRKYEDHIKNCGELDNKSFCKALDNFRNEYNDYVKTVTTCDDVPKYLNSPFGNDVDFVMLSPFIIIFIISIIILILYKVNMCLS
;
A
#
# COMPACT_ATOMS: atom_id res chain seq x y z
N MET A 1 34.85 -3.09 -3.89
CA MET A 1 34.00 -1.94 -3.49
C MET A 1 32.52 -2.31 -3.60
N ASN A 2 31.97 -3.23 -2.78
CA ASN A 2 30.54 -3.57 -2.97
C ASN A 2 29.75 -4.28 -1.84
N LEU A 3 30.31 -4.63 -0.68
CA LEU A 3 29.51 -5.17 0.44
C LEU A 3 29.15 -4.10 1.48
N ILE A 4 30.10 -3.21 1.80
CA ILE A 4 29.94 -2.14 2.79
C ILE A 4 28.85 -1.15 2.36
N LYS A 5 28.78 -0.79 1.06
CA LYS A 5 27.72 0.10 0.53
C LYS A 5 26.32 -0.50 0.69
N ILE A 6 26.15 -1.79 0.42
CA ILE A 6 24.85 -2.49 0.58
C ILE A 6 24.45 -2.51 2.05
N HIS A 7 25.39 -2.79 2.96
CA HIS A 7 25.13 -2.82 4.40
C HIS A 7 24.78 -1.44 4.96
N LEU A 8 25.46 -0.39 4.51
CA LEU A 8 25.18 1.00 4.89
C LEU A 8 23.82 1.46 4.40
N LYS A 9 23.43 1.10 3.16
CA LYS A 9 22.10 1.40 2.62
C LYS A 9 21.01 0.76 3.47
N LYS A 10 21.11 -0.55 3.76
CA LYS A 10 20.16 -1.26 4.63
C LYS A 10 20.06 -0.67 6.03
N PHE A 11 21.17 -0.20 6.60
CA PHE A 11 21.18 0.41 7.94
C PHE A 11 20.50 1.79 7.94
N LYS A 12 20.74 2.59 6.90
CA LYS A 12 20.09 3.88 6.70
C LYS A 12 18.59 3.72 6.51
N ASP A 13 18.20 2.80 5.65
CA ASP A 13 16.81 2.44 5.37
C ASP A 13 16.06 2.00 6.65
N LEU A 14 16.72 1.20 7.49
CA LEU A 14 16.17 0.75 8.77
C LEU A 14 15.97 1.92 9.74
N ASN A 15 16.96 2.81 9.88
CA ASN A 15 16.85 4.00 10.70
C ASN A 15 15.71 4.92 10.25
N GLU A 16 15.53 5.11 8.94
CA GLU A 16 14.46 5.94 8.39
C GLU A 16 13.07 5.36 8.68
N ILE A 17 12.91 4.03 8.68
CA ILE A 17 11.68 3.36 9.13
C ILE A 17 11.44 3.52 10.62
N TYR A 18 12.50 3.36 11.44
CA TYR A 18 12.38 3.59 12.88
C TYR A 18 11.96 5.02 13.20
N ASP A 19 12.51 6.01 12.49
CA ASP A 19 12.11 7.40 12.62
C ASP A 19 10.64 7.61 12.21
N LEU A 20 10.21 7.03 11.09
CA LEU A 20 8.81 7.06 10.64
C LEU A 20 7.85 6.48 11.69
N LEU A 21 8.17 5.29 12.20
CA LEU A 21 7.39 4.61 13.23
C LEU A 21 7.36 5.41 14.54
N ASN A 22 8.50 5.97 14.94
CA ASN A 22 8.61 6.73 16.18
C ASN A 22 7.82 8.04 16.09
N ASN A 23 7.97 8.78 14.99
CA ASN A 23 7.21 10.01 14.74
C ASN A 23 5.70 9.73 14.68
N PHE A 24 5.31 8.65 14.00
CA PHE A 24 3.92 8.22 13.94
C PHE A 24 3.36 7.86 15.32
N LYS A 25 4.08 7.07 16.14
CA LYS A 25 3.67 6.75 17.51
C LYS A 25 3.55 8.00 18.38
N ASN A 26 4.54 8.88 18.34
CA ASN A 26 4.54 10.14 19.08
C ASN A 26 3.38 11.06 18.68
N SER A 27 2.90 10.97 17.43
CA SER A 27 1.72 11.73 16.99
C SER A 27 0.42 11.24 17.61
N LYS A 28 0.35 9.98 18.08
CA LYS A 28 -0.85 9.43 18.72
C LYS A 28 -1.13 10.10 20.06
N ASP A 29 -0.08 10.47 20.78
CA ASP A 29 -0.15 11.05 22.13
C ASP A 29 -0.21 12.59 22.11
N GLN A 30 -0.09 13.22 20.95
CA GLN A 30 -0.15 14.67 20.78
C GLN A 30 -1.57 15.18 20.52
N ILE A 31 -1.84 16.43 20.90
CA ILE A 31 -3.17 17.07 20.80
C ILE A 31 -3.09 18.23 19.81
N GLY A 32 -4.12 18.40 18.98
CA GLY A 32 -4.29 19.61 18.15
C GLY A 32 -3.41 19.66 16.89
N SER A 33 -2.93 20.86 16.54
CA SER A 33 -2.24 21.15 15.27
C SER A 33 -0.92 20.41 15.06
N ASP A 34 -0.19 20.17 16.16
CA ASP A 34 1.16 19.58 16.12
C ASP A 34 1.11 18.13 15.67
N LYS A 35 0.07 17.40 16.11
CA LYS A 35 -0.26 16.06 15.62
C LYS A 35 -0.44 16.03 14.11
N CYS A 36 -1.26 16.93 13.55
CA CYS A 36 -1.53 16.94 12.11
C CYS A 36 -0.27 17.23 11.29
N HIS A 37 0.61 18.10 11.78
CA HIS A 37 1.89 18.39 11.14
C HIS A 37 2.80 17.15 11.09
N ILE A 38 2.94 16.45 12.20
CA ILE A 38 3.78 15.24 12.28
C ILE A 38 3.24 14.14 11.38
N VAL A 39 1.93 13.88 11.42
CA VAL A 39 1.30 12.86 10.58
C VAL A 39 1.50 13.18 9.10
N LYS A 40 1.36 14.45 8.70
CA LYS A 40 1.63 14.91 7.33
C LYS A 40 3.09 14.71 6.93
N GLN A 41 4.03 14.98 7.84
CA GLN A 41 5.46 14.76 7.59
C GLN A 41 5.78 13.26 7.43
N CYS A 42 5.15 12.39 8.23
CA CYS A 42 5.27 10.94 8.09
C CYS A 42 4.79 10.47 6.71
N CYS A 43 3.65 10.97 6.24
CA CYS A 43 3.12 10.62 4.90
C CYS A 43 4.09 10.99 3.79
N ARG A 44 4.64 12.22 3.83
CA ARG A 44 5.61 12.69 2.82
C ARG A 44 6.86 11.82 2.77
N LYS A 45 7.43 11.52 3.95
CA LYS A 45 8.60 10.65 4.05
C LYS A 45 8.28 9.25 3.51
N TYR A 46 7.14 8.68 3.90
CA TYR A 46 6.68 7.39 3.39
C TYR A 46 6.64 7.36 1.86
N GLU A 47 5.98 8.34 1.23
CA GLU A 47 5.85 8.44 -0.22
C GLU A 47 7.21 8.55 -0.93
N ASP A 48 8.19 9.20 -0.31
CA ASP A 48 9.56 9.26 -0.85
C ASP A 48 10.28 7.91 -0.73
N HIS A 49 10.09 7.18 0.36
CA HIS A 49 10.73 5.88 0.55
C HIS A 49 10.17 4.77 -0.35
N ILE A 50 8.86 4.76 -0.62
CA ILE A 50 8.25 3.72 -1.47
C ILE A 50 8.72 3.81 -2.94
N LYS A 51 9.22 4.96 -3.40
CA LYS A 51 9.78 5.11 -4.76
C LYS A 51 10.98 4.19 -5.01
N ASN A 52 11.69 3.81 -3.94
CA ASN A 52 12.85 2.93 -4.00
C ASN A 52 12.47 1.44 -3.96
N CYS A 53 11.17 1.11 -3.91
CA CYS A 53 10.70 -0.27 -3.80
C CYS A 53 10.68 -1.08 -5.10
N GLY A 54 11.04 -0.47 -6.22
CA GLY A 54 11.24 -1.16 -7.50
C GLY A 54 12.56 -1.97 -7.59
N GLU A 55 13.50 -1.78 -6.66
CA GLU A 55 14.78 -2.49 -6.67
C GLU A 55 14.70 -3.83 -5.91
N LEU A 56 15.20 -4.92 -6.51
CA LEU A 56 15.17 -6.28 -5.95
C LEU A 56 15.77 -6.38 -4.54
N ASP A 57 16.79 -5.58 -4.24
CA ASP A 57 17.52 -5.60 -2.97
C ASP A 57 16.74 -4.99 -1.79
N ASN A 58 15.64 -4.27 -2.07
CA ASN A 58 14.87 -3.53 -1.07
C ASN A 58 13.60 -4.28 -0.62
N LYS A 59 13.41 -5.54 -1.02
CA LYS A 59 12.17 -6.29 -0.72
C LYS A 59 11.80 -6.33 0.77
N SER A 60 12.78 -6.50 1.66
CA SER A 60 12.54 -6.49 3.12
C SER A 60 12.18 -5.10 3.64
N PHE A 61 12.81 -4.05 3.09
CA PHE A 61 12.52 -2.66 3.40
C PHE A 61 11.09 -2.29 2.98
N CYS A 62 10.70 -2.67 1.77
CA CYS A 62 9.36 -2.44 1.24
C CYS A 62 8.28 -3.18 2.02
N LYS A 63 8.57 -4.40 2.49
CA LYS A 63 7.64 -5.13 3.37
C LYS A 63 7.44 -4.41 4.72
N ALA A 64 8.48 -3.80 5.27
CA ALA A 64 8.36 -3.02 6.49
C ALA A 64 7.55 -1.73 6.27
N LEU A 65 7.74 -1.04 5.14
CA LEU A 65 6.89 0.08 4.73
C LEU A 65 5.43 -0.34 4.51
N ASP A 66 5.19 -1.53 3.96
CA ASP A 66 3.83 -2.06 3.76
C ASP A 66 3.11 -2.35 5.09
N ASN A 67 3.84 -2.85 6.09
CA ASN A 67 3.30 -3.00 7.44
C ASN A 67 2.96 -1.63 8.05
N PHE A 68 3.86 -0.65 7.92
CA PHE A 68 3.59 0.73 8.36
C PHE A 68 2.34 1.31 7.69
N ARG A 69 2.17 1.10 6.38
CA ARG A 69 0.98 1.52 5.61
C ARG A 69 -0.31 1.00 6.24
N ASN A 70 -0.33 -0.28 6.63
CA ASN A 70 -1.51 -0.90 7.25
C ASN A 70 -1.84 -0.22 8.59
N GLU A 71 -0.83 -0.04 9.46
CA GLU A 71 -1.02 0.65 10.74
C GLU A 71 -1.50 2.10 10.57
N TYR A 72 -0.94 2.81 9.59
CA TYR A 72 -1.34 4.18 9.27
C TYR A 72 -2.79 4.25 8.76
N ASN A 73 -3.15 3.41 7.79
CA ASN A 73 -4.47 3.41 7.15
C ASN A 73 -5.58 3.06 8.16
N ASP A 74 -5.29 2.21 9.15
CA ASP A 74 -6.23 1.93 10.23
C ASP A 74 -6.34 3.09 11.22
N TYR A 75 -5.20 3.70 11.56
CA TYR A 75 -5.17 4.84 12.47
C TYR A 75 -5.89 6.06 11.91
N VAL A 76 -5.64 6.45 10.67
CA VAL A 76 -6.17 7.70 10.09
C VAL A 76 -7.70 7.69 9.99
N LYS A 77 -8.34 6.52 9.92
CA LYS A 77 -9.81 6.37 10.03
C LYS A 77 -10.38 6.94 11.33
N THR A 78 -9.58 6.94 12.40
CA THR A 78 -9.96 7.46 13.72
C THR A 78 -9.62 8.94 13.91
N VAL A 79 -8.87 9.54 12.99
CA VAL A 79 -8.44 10.94 13.07
C VAL A 79 -9.39 11.81 12.27
N THR A 80 -10.20 12.61 12.96
CA THR A 80 -11.18 13.53 12.36
C THR A 80 -10.71 14.99 12.32
N THR A 81 -9.59 15.31 12.96
CA THR A 81 -9.13 16.69 13.21
C THR A 81 -8.10 17.21 12.21
N CYS A 82 -7.66 16.38 11.26
CA CYS A 82 -6.59 16.71 10.33
C CYS A 82 -7.08 16.60 8.88
N ASP A 83 -7.64 17.68 8.33
CA ASP A 83 -8.28 17.67 7.02
C ASP A 83 -7.29 17.50 5.85
N ASP A 84 -6.05 17.98 6.02
CA ASP A 84 -5.00 17.99 4.99
C ASP A 84 -4.14 16.72 4.94
N VAL A 85 -4.49 15.70 5.72
CA VAL A 85 -3.71 14.47 5.84
C VAL A 85 -4.27 13.40 4.89
N PRO A 86 -3.43 12.70 4.10
CA PRO A 86 -3.89 11.61 3.25
C PRO A 86 -4.66 10.56 4.06
N LYS A 87 -5.90 10.27 3.66
CA LYS A 87 -6.75 9.26 4.32
C LYS A 87 -6.38 7.82 3.94
N TYR A 88 -5.43 7.66 3.02
CA TYR A 88 -4.96 6.38 2.53
C TYR A 88 -3.54 6.54 1.97
N LEU A 89 -2.66 5.59 2.29
CA LEU A 89 -1.34 5.45 1.70
C LEU A 89 -1.31 4.26 0.73
N ASN A 90 -0.67 4.47 -0.43
CA ASN A 90 -0.53 3.46 -1.48
C ASN A 90 0.47 2.37 -1.09
N SER A 91 0.27 1.17 -1.62
CA SER A 91 1.19 0.04 -1.48
C SER A 91 2.57 0.34 -2.07
N PRO A 92 3.68 -0.04 -1.39
CA PRO A 92 5.02 0.03 -1.97
C PRO A 92 5.26 -0.99 -3.08
N PHE A 93 4.40 -2.00 -3.20
CA PHE A 93 4.48 -3.03 -4.25
C PHE A 93 3.69 -2.67 -5.51
N GLY A 94 3.22 -1.43 -5.58
CA GLY A 94 2.26 -1.03 -6.58
C GLY A 94 0.84 -1.30 -6.12
N ASN A 95 -0.03 -0.57 -6.78
CA ASN A 95 -1.46 -0.56 -6.64
C ASN A 95 -2.10 -1.96 -6.51
N ASP A 96 -2.76 -2.26 -5.38
CA ASP A 96 -3.66 -3.41 -5.19
C ASP A 96 -4.90 -3.38 -6.14
N VAL A 97 -4.90 -2.57 -7.21
CA VAL A 97 -5.98 -2.50 -8.23
C VAL A 97 -5.94 -3.64 -9.24
N ASP A 98 -4.93 -4.50 -9.24
CA ASP A 98 -4.93 -5.71 -10.08
C ASP A 98 -6.13 -6.62 -9.77
N PHE A 99 -6.71 -6.54 -8.56
CA PHE A 99 -7.92 -7.31 -8.23
C PHE A 99 -9.22 -6.66 -8.75
N VAL A 100 -9.26 -5.34 -8.93
CA VAL A 100 -10.50 -4.60 -9.25
C VAL A 100 -10.71 -4.50 -10.77
N MET A 101 -9.64 -4.45 -11.57
CA MET A 101 -9.76 -4.26 -13.03
C MET A 101 -10.15 -5.53 -13.82
N LEU A 102 -10.00 -6.72 -13.23
CA LEU A 102 -10.36 -8.00 -13.86
C LEU A 102 -11.87 -8.33 -13.80
N SER A 103 -12.64 -7.56 -13.04
CA SER A 103 -14.04 -7.86 -12.71
C SER A 103 -15.00 -7.91 -13.92
N PRO A 104 -15.02 -6.97 -14.88
CA PRO A 104 -16.04 -7.00 -15.93
C PRO A 104 -15.78 -8.07 -16.99
N PHE A 105 -14.52 -8.29 -17.39
CA PHE A 105 -14.19 -9.24 -18.47
C PHE A 105 -14.44 -10.70 -18.06
N ILE A 106 -14.15 -11.06 -16.81
CA ILE A 106 -14.37 -12.42 -16.30
C ILE A 106 -15.88 -12.73 -16.24
N ILE A 107 -16.70 -11.77 -15.80
CA ILE A 107 -18.16 -11.95 -15.72
C ILE A 107 -18.77 -12.14 -17.13
N ILE A 108 -18.37 -11.31 -18.10
CA ILE A 108 -18.84 -11.42 -19.49
C ILE A 108 -18.43 -12.77 -20.11
N PHE A 109 -17.20 -13.22 -19.83
CA PHE A 109 -16.69 -14.50 -20.33
C PHE A 109 -17.47 -15.69 -19.75
N ILE A 110 -17.77 -15.68 -18.45
CA ILE A 110 -18.58 -16.73 -17.78
C ILE A 110 -19.99 -16.78 -18.37
N ILE A 111 -20.66 -15.63 -18.53
CA ILE A 111 -22.01 -15.55 -19.11
C ILE A 111 -22.00 -16.11 -20.54
N SER A 112 -20.99 -15.75 -21.35
CA SER A 112 -20.86 -16.23 -22.73
C SER A 112 -20.71 -17.75 -22.79
N ILE A 113 -19.91 -18.35 -21.90
CA ILE A 113 -19.74 -19.80 -21.80
C ILE A 113 -21.07 -20.48 -21.42
N ILE A 114 -21.79 -19.95 -20.43
CA ILE A 114 -23.08 -20.51 -19.99
C ILE A 114 -24.09 -20.52 -21.16
N ILE A 115 -24.18 -19.41 -21.91
CA ILE A 115 -25.08 -19.30 -23.08
C ILE A 115 -24.69 -20.33 -24.15
N LEU A 116 -23.40 -20.50 -24.45
CA LEU A 116 -22.93 -21.47 -25.43
C LEU A 116 -23.26 -22.92 -25.03
N ILE A 117 -23.11 -23.26 -23.75
CA ILE A 117 -23.45 -24.58 -23.21
C ILE A 117 -24.96 -24.82 -23.34
N LEU A 118 -25.78 -23.85 -22.92
CA LEU A 118 -27.25 -23.95 -23.01
C LEU A 118 -27.71 -24.10 -24.46
N TYR A 119 -27.16 -23.31 -25.38
CA TYR A 119 -27.47 -23.40 -26.80
C TYR A 119 -27.16 -24.78 -27.37
N LYS A 120 -25.99 -25.33 -27.06
CA LYS A 120 -25.59 -26.68 -27.52
C LYS A 120 -26.49 -27.77 -26.95
N VAL A 121 -26.84 -27.69 -25.67
CA VAL A 121 -27.73 -28.67 -25.02
C VAL A 121 -29.14 -28.61 -25.61
N ASN A 122 -29.67 -27.43 -25.87
CA ASN A 122 -31.01 -27.24 -26.44
C ASN A 122 -31.08 -27.66 -27.92
N MET A 123 -29.99 -27.49 -28.67
CA MET A 123 -29.87 -27.95 -30.06
C MET A 123 -29.80 -29.48 -30.17
N CYS A 124 -29.29 -30.18 -29.15
CA CYS A 124 -29.28 -31.65 -29.10
C CYS A 124 -30.62 -32.26 -28.66
N LEU A 125 -31.58 -31.46 -28.19
CA LEU A 125 -32.86 -31.92 -27.65
C LEU A 125 -34.06 -31.70 -28.61
N SER A 126 -33.85 -31.02 -29.74
CA SER A 126 -34.83 -30.81 -30.81
C SER A 126 -34.57 -31.72 -32.01
#